data_AF-A0A3M1MRQ0-F1
#
_entry.id   AF-A0A3M1MRQ0-F1
#
_cell.length_a   1.000
_cell.length_b   1.000
_cell.length_c   1.000
_cell.angle_alpha   90.00
_cell.angle_beta   90.00
_cell.angle_gamma   90.00
#
_symmetry.space_group_name_H-M   'P 1'
#
loop_
_entity.id
_entity.type
_entity.pdbx_description
1 polymer ?
#
loop_
_entity_poly.entity_id
_entity_poly.type
_entity_poly.pdbx_seq_one_letter_code
_entity_poly.pdbx_strand_id
1 'polypeptide(L)'
;MSNAATNADEEIVETPKKSGKKALILGVVLAFVGAGLGFFAIYTGLVFGHPESDTHAEGTSETEATTVEPLPAVAFVPLEPLTVSLAPTSDTRFLRFRGELEVVPGKEEEVARMQPRIMDVLNSYLRAVSIDELQRPAALIDIRAQMLRRIQIVVGEGRVRDLLIMEFVLN
;
A
#
# COMPACT_ATOMS: atom_id res chain seq x y z
N MET A 1 72.57 15.00 -68.79
CA MET A 1 72.65 16.47 -68.84
C MET A 1 71.35 16.98 -69.41
N SER A 2 70.72 17.97 -68.75
CA SER A 2 69.81 19.03 -69.24
C SER A 2 68.95 18.77 -70.50
N ASN A 3 67.66 19.13 -70.60
CA ASN A 3 66.84 20.13 -69.91
C ASN A 3 65.36 19.93 -70.31
N ALA A 4 64.47 20.40 -69.44
CA ALA A 4 63.17 21.05 -69.66
C ALA A 4 62.32 20.76 -70.93
N ALA A 5 61.08 20.31 -70.71
CA ALA A 5 59.91 20.70 -71.51
C ALA A 5 58.59 20.54 -70.72
N THR A 6 57.97 21.71 -70.51
CA THR A 6 56.56 22.08 -70.28
C THR A 6 55.45 21.18 -70.85
N ASN A 7 54.28 21.26 -70.19
CA ASN A 7 52.86 20.98 -70.56
C ASN A 7 52.22 19.88 -69.67
N ALA A 8 51.35 20.21 -68.71
CA ALA A 8 49.96 20.68 -68.85
C ALA A 8 49.02 19.57 -69.36
N ASP A 9 48.34 18.91 -68.42
CA ASP A 9 46.99 18.33 -68.52
C ASP A 9 46.63 17.82 -67.11
N GLU A 10 45.84 18.61 -66.39
CA GLU A 10 44.40 18.41 -66.20
C GLU A 10 44.08 17.40 -65.10
N GLU A 11 43.30 17.91 -64.14
CA GLU A 11 42.73 17.21 -63.02
C GLU A 11 42.01 15.95 -63.48
N ILE A 12 42.39 14.81 -62.91
CA ILE A 12 41.43 13.76 -62.62
C ILE A 12 41.40 13.59 -61.11
N VAL A 13 40.43 14.30 -60.53
CA VAL A 13 39.90 14.07 -59.20
C VAL A 13 39.45 12.61 -59.12
N GLU A 14 40.30 11.72 -58.61
CA GLU A 14 39.82 10.47 -58.02
C GLU A 14 39.23 10.81 -56.65
N THR A 15 37.93 11.12 -56.63
CA THR A 15 37.16 11.00 -55.39
C THR A 15 37.17 9.52 -54.98
N PRO A 16 37.67 9.13 -53.79
CA PRO A 16 37.50 7.76 -53.35
C PRO A 16 36.00 7.49 -53.18
N LYS A 17 35.54 6.56 -54.01
CA LYS A 17 34.16 6.12 -54.16
C LYS A 17 33.57 5.69 -52.81
N LYS A 18 32.67 6.53 -52.27
CA LYS A 18 31.62 6.29 -51.27
C LYS A 18 31.51 4.82 -50.81
N SER A 19 32.28 4.42 -49.80
CA SER A 19 32.12 3.09 -49.14
C SER A 19 31.05 3.11 -48.04
N GLY A 20 30.17 4.12 -48.04
CA GLY A 20 29.16 4.35 -47.01
C GLY A 20 28.22 3.17 -46.75
N LYS A 21 28.02 2.27 -47.72
CA LYS A 21 27.22 1.04 -47.50
C LYS A 21 27.96 0.01 -46.64
N LYS A 22 29.27 -0.17 -46.82
CA LYS A 22 30.07 -1.12 -46.02
C LYS A 22 30.28 -0.60 -44.60
N ALA A 23 30.50 0.71 -44.46
CA ALA A 23 30.57 1.36 -43.15
C ALA A 23 29.21 1.33 -42.43
N LEU A 24 28.10 1.50 -43.15
CA LEU A 24 26.75 1.38 -42.58
C LEU A 24 26.44 -0.06 -42.17
N ILE A 25 26.74 -1.06 -43.00
CA ILE A 25 26.56 -2.47 -42.62
C ILE A 25 27.43 -2.82 -41.42
N LEU A 26 28.70 -2.39 -41.39
CA LEU A 26 29.58 -2.61 -40.26
C LEU A 26 29.05 -1.94 -38.99
N GLY A 27 28.56 -0.70 -39.09
CA GLY A 27 27.95 0.01 -37.97
C GLY A 27 26.70 -0.69 -37.45
N VAL A 28 25.85 -1.20 -38.34
CA VAL A 28 24.65 -1.96 -37.97
C VAL A 28 25.03 -3.28 -37.30
N VAL A 29 26.00 -4.02 -37.84
CA VAL A 29 26.49 -5.26 -37.23
C VAL A 29 27.09 -4.99 -35.85
N LEU A 30 27.93 -3.95 -35.71
CA LEU A 30 28.49 -3.57 -34.41
C LEU A 30 27.42 -3.15 -33.42
N ALA A 31 26.37 -2.44 -33.88
CA ALA A 31 25.26 -2.05 -33.04
C ALA A 31 24.48 -3.27 -32.53
N PHE A 32 24.23 -4.28 -33.39
CA PHE A 32 23.56 -5.50 -32.96
C PHE A 32 24.41 -6.35 -32.02
N VAL A 33 25.72 -6.46 -32.28
CA VAL A 33 26.64 -7.18 -31.40
C VAL A 33 26.77 -6.46 -30.06
N GLY A 34 26.93 -5.13 -30.06
CA GLY A 34 27.00 -4.31 -28.85
C GLY A 34 25.71 -4.35 -28.05
N ALA A 35 24.55 -4.29 -28.72
CA ALA A 35 23.25 -4.44 -28.07
C ALA A 35 23.07 -5.84 -27.49
N GLY A 36 23.46 -6.90 -28.21
CA GLY A 36 23.40 -8.28 -27.74
C GLY A 36 24.31 -8.53 -26.53
N LEU A 37 25.56 -8.07 -26.58
CA LEU A 37 26.51 -8.20 -25.48
C LEU A 37 26.12 -7.34 -24.27
N GLY A 38 25.68 -6.10 -24.50
CA GLY A 38 25.20 -5.22 -23.44
C GLY A 38 23.94 -5.77 -22.74
N PHE A 39 22.98 -6.26 -23.52
CA PHE A 39 21.80 -6.93 -22.99
C PHE A 39 22.16 -8.20 -22.21
N PHE A 40 23.04 -9.06 -22.74
CA PHE A 40 23.49 -10.27 -22.04
C PHE A 40 24.20 -9.96 -20.72
N ALA A 41 25.05 -8.94 -20.69
CA ALA A 41 25.77 -8.54 -19.48
C ALA A 41 24.85 -7.98 -18.39
N ILE A 42 23.76 -7.30 -18.78
CA ILE A 42 22.70 -6.86 -17.85
C ILE A 42 21.83 -8.05 -17.42
N TYR A 43 21.36 -8.87 -18.37
CA TYR A 43 20.50 -10.03 -18.11
C TYR A 43 21.14 -11.04 -17.16
N THR A 44 22.45 -11.29 -17.33
CA THR A 44 23.20 -12.22 -16.47
C THR A 44 23.68 -11.61 -15.17
N GLY A 45 23.39 -10.32 -14.92
CA GLY A 45 23.77 -9.63 -13.68
C GLY A 45 25.28 -9.39 -13.54
N LEU A 46 26.05 -9.47 -14.63
CA LEU A 46 27.52 -9.40 -14.62
C LEU A 46 28.05 -7.97 -14.38
N VAL A 47 27.23 -6.94 -14.65
CA VAL A 47 27.60 -5.52 -14.50
C VAL A 47 27.15 -4.90 -13.18
N PHE A 48 26.03 -5.37 -12.59
CA PHE A 48 25.39 -4.69 -11.45
C PHE A 48 25.46 -5.44 -10.10
N GLY A 49 26.00 -6.65 -10.04
CA GLY A 49 26.27 -7.36 -8.78
C GLY A 49 25.01 -7.93 -8.11
N HIS A 50 25.09 -9.18 -7.63
CA HIS A 50 24.02 -9.84 -6.88
C HIS A 50 24.08 -9.46 -5.39
N PRO A 51 22.95 -9.17 -4.71
CA PRO A 51 22.87 -9.36 -3.27
C PRO A 51 22.72 -10.86 -2.99
N GLU A 52 23.64 -11.42 -2.19
CA GLU A 52 23.56 -12.82 -1.80
C GLU A 52 22.28 -13.12 -1.03
N SER A 53 21.47 -14.01 -1.58
CA SER A 53 20.70 -15.00 -0.81
C SER A 53 20.49 -16.20 -1.71
N ASP A 54 21.04 -17.34 -1.32
CA ASP A 54 20.88 -18.61 -2.01
C ASP A 54 19.40 -18.93 -2.27
N THR A 55 19.06 -19.07 -3.56
CA THR A 55 18.25 -20.15 -4.15
C THR A 55 17.26 -19.64 -5.23
N HIS A 56 17.64 -19.94 -6.49
CA HIS A 56 16.85 -20.04 -7.72
C HIS A 56 16.30 -18.76 -8.42
N ALA A 57 17.09 -18.32 -9.41
CA ALA A 57 16.72 -18.10 -10.81
C ALA A 57 15.63 -17.06 -11.20
N GLU A 58 16.13 -16.03 -11.90
CA GLU A 58 15.56 -15.29 -13.04
C GLU A 58 14.46 -14.23 -12.81
N GLY A 59 14.85 -12.96 -12.97
CA GLY A 59 14.03 -11.91 -13.58
C GLY A 59 13.81 -10.64 -12.74
N THR A 60 14.77 -9.71 -12.73
CA THR A 60 14.62 -8.39 -12.08
C THR A 60 14.18 -7.32 -13.07
N SER A 61 12.90 -6.96 -13.05
CA SER A 61 12.40 -5.67 -13.52
C SER A 61 12.68 -4.62 -12.44
N GLU A 62 13.55 -3.65 -12.72
CA GLU A 62 13.63 -2.42 -11.94
C GLU A 62 12.44 -1.52 -12.29
N THR A 63 11.33 -1.75 -11.59
CA THR A 63 10.40 -0.67 -11.27
C THR A 63 10.94 -0.02 -10.00
N GLU A 64 11.04 1.32 -9.97
CA GLU A 64 11.17 2.09 -8.72
C GLU A 64 9.98 1.72 -7.81
N ALA A 65 10.12 0.61 -7.09
CA ALA A 65 9.23 0.26 -6.02
C ALA A 65 9.53 1.27 -4.91
N THR A 66 8.71 2.31 -4.81
CA THR A 66 8.51 2.98 -3.53
C THR A 66 8.34 1.86 -2.52
N THR A 67 9.31 1.67 -1.64
CA THR A 67 9.23 0.68 -0.57
C THR A 67 8.07 1.14 0.30
N VAL A 68 6.89 0.62 0.01
CA VAL A 68 5.69 0.84 0.81
C VAL A 68 6.01 0.23 2.15
N GLU A 69 6.24 1.06 3.16
CA GLU A 69 6.42 0.57 4.52
C GLU A 69 5.20 -0.28 4.88
N PRO A 70 5.41 -1.49 5.43
CA PRO A 70 4.31 -2.35 5.81
C PRO A 70 3.44 -1.61 6.83
N LEU A 71 2.12 -1.66 6.63
CA LEU A 71 1.16 -1.09 7.57
C LEU A 71 1.42 -1.64 8.99
N PRO A 72 1.26 -0.83 10.04
CA PRO A 72 1.40 -1.30 11.40
C PRO A 72 0.45 -2.46 11.65
N ALA A 73 0.90 -3.47 12.40
CA ALA A 73 0.07 -4.61 12.75
C ALA A 73 -1.18 -4.14 13.51
N VAL A 74 -2.34 -4.56 13.02
CA VAL A 74 -3.66 -4.31 13.60
C VAL A 74 -4.32 -5.64 13.94
N ALA A 75 -5.12 -5.63 15.00
CA ALA A 75 -5.91 -6.77 15.42
C ALA A 75 -7.31 -6.31 15.82
N PHE A 76 -8.32 -7.12 15.51
CA PHE A 76 -9.72 -6.77 15.72
C PHE A 76 -10.44 -7.87 16.50
N VAL A 77 -11.25 -7.44 17.47
CA VAL A 77 -12.15 -8.32 18.22
C VAL A 77 -13.59 -7.90 17.91
N PRO A 78 -14.38 -8.76 17.26
CA PRO A 78 -15.76 -8.43 16.94
C PRO A 78 -16.62 -8.38 18.20
N LEU A 79 -17.54 -7.41 18.27
CA LEU A 79 -18.55 -7.35 19.31
C LEU A 79 -19.83 -8.03 18.86
N GLU A 80 -20.53 -8.65 19.81
CA GLU A 80 -21.87 -9.16 19.56
C GLU A 80 -22.82 -8.00 19.16
N PRO A 81 -23.68 -8.20 18.14
CA PRO A 81 -24.71 -7.23 17.80
C PRO A 81 -25.61 -6.93 18.99
N LEU A 82 -25.92 -5.66 19.19
CA LEU A 82 -26.72 -5.19 20.30
C LEU A 82 -27.98 -4.47 19.83
N THR A 83 -29.11 -4.80 20.45
CA THR A 83 -30.35 -4.06 20.26
C THR A 83 -30.82 -3.54 21.62
N VAL A 84 -30.94 -2.21 21.76
CA VAL A 84 -31.42 -1.57 22.98
C VAL A 84 -32.71 -0.79 22.73
N SER A 85 -33.62 -0.79 23.71
CA SER A 85 -34.78 0.11 23.71
C SER A 85 -34.35 1.47 24.25
N LEU A 86 -34.78 2.54 23.57
CA LEU A 86 -34.47 3.93 23.93
C LEU A 86 -35.61 4.65 24.65
N ALA A 87 -36.81 4.08 24.66
CA ALA A 87 -37.99 4.69 25.26
C ALA A 87 -38.67 3.70 26.22
N PRO A 88 -38.97 4.10 27.47
CA PRO A 88 -39.68 3.27 28.42
C PRO A 88 -41.22 3.29 28.25
N THR A 89 -41.80 4.08 27.33
CA THR A 89 -43.26 4.23 27.22
C THR A 89 -43.73 4.35 25.76
N SER A 90 -44.86 3.65 25.48
CA SER A 90 -45.73 3.56 24.27
C SER A 90 -45.13 3.56 22.87
N ASP A 91 -44.15 4.40 22.54
CA ASP A 91 -43.43 4.42 21.26
C ASP A 91 -42.02 3.86 21.45
N THR A 92 -41.94 2.54 21.61
CA THR A 92 -40.67 1.83 21.81
C THR A 92 -39.81 1.90 20.55
N ARG A 93 -38.81 2.79 20.55
CA ARG A 93 -37.76 2.85 19.52
C ARG A 93 -36.59 1.94 19.90
N PHE A 94 -36.06 1.23 18.92
CA PHE A 94 -34.92 0.33 19.11
C PHE A 94 -33.70 0.86 18.37
N LEU A 95 -32.55 0.86 19.06
CA LEU A 95 -31.26 1.11 18.44
C LEU A 95 -30.57 -0.23 18.20
N ARG A 96 -30.24 -0.51 16.93
CA ARG A 96 -29.36 -1.61 16.54
C ARG A 96 -27.93 -1.10 16.39
N PHE A 97 -27.02 -1.72 17.12
CA PHE A 97 -25.61 -1.39 17.18
C PHE A 97 -24.78 -2.63 16.83
N ARG A 98 -23.76 -2.44 15.99
CA ARG A 98 -22.70 -3.45 15.75
C ARG A 98 -21.36 -2.74 15.68
N GLY A 99 -20.33 -3.34 16.26
CA GLY A 99 -19.00 -2.79 16.17
C GLY A 99 -17.90 -3.84 16.36
N GLU A 100 -16.67 -3.38 16.20
CA GLU A 100 -15.46 -4.15 16.41
C GLU A 100 -14.47 -3.30 17.21
N LEU A 101 -13.69 -3.94 18.08
CA LEU A 101 -12.64 -3.27 18.83
C LEU A 101 -11.32 -3.45 18.09
N GLU A 102 -10.64 -2.35 17.80
CA GLU A 102 -9.22 -2.40 17.45
C GLU A 102 -8.42 -2.59 18.73
N VAL A 103 -7.65 -3.67 18.79
CA VAL A 103 -6.86 -4.05 19.95
C VAL A 103 -5.38 -4.04 19.61
N VAL A 104 -4.55 -3.94 20.65
CA VAL A 104 -3.12 -4.18 20.49
C VAL A 104 -2.90 -5.63 20.05
N PRO A 105 -2.12 -5.88 18.99
CA PRO A 105 -1.81 -7.24 18.54
C PRO A 105 -1.30 -8.12 19.69
N GLY A 106 -1.83 -9.33 19.82
CA GLY A 106 -1.52 -10.25 20.92
C GLY A 106 -2.37 -10.06 22.19
N LYS A 107 -3.31 -9.11 22.21
CA LYS A 107 -4.26 -8.89 23.32
C LYS A 107 -5.69 -9.34 23.02
N GLU A 108 -5.94 -9.94 21.87
CA GLU A 108 -7.24 -10.37 21.37
C GLU A 108 -7.97 -11.25 22.38
N GLU A 109 -7.30 -12.30 22.88
CA GLU A 109 -7.91 -13.22 23.85
C GLU A 109 -8.19 -12.57 25.21
N GLU A 110 -7.31 -11.67 25.67
CA GLU A 110 -7.53 -10.91 26.91
C GLU A 110 -8.78 -10.04 26.80
N VAL A 111 -8.93 -9.34 25.67
CA VAL A 111 -10.10 -8.49 25.40
C VAL A 111 -11.36 -9.33 25.20
N ALA A 112 -11.28 -10.45 24.48
CA ALA A 112 -12.40 -11.37 24.27
C ALA A 112 -12.92 -11.95 25.59
N ARG A 113 -12.05 -12.27 26.56
CA ARG A 113 -12.48 -12.69 27.90
C ARG A 113 -13.25 -11.61 28.67
N MET A 114 -13.03 -10.33 28.34
CA MET A 114 -13.71 -9.19 28.94
C MET A 114 -15.03 -8.85 28.24
N GLN A 115 -15.41 -9.58 27.19
CA GLN A 115 -16.60 -9.34 26.38
C GLN A 115 -17.88 -9.17 27.21
N PRO A 116 -18.21 -9.99 28.24
CA PRO A 116 -19.41 -9.78 29.04
C PRO A 116 -19.45 -8.39 29.72
N ARG A 117 -18.29 -7.91 30.21
CA ARG A 117 -18.20 -6.59 30.85
C ARG A 117 -18.23 -5.45 29.83
N ILE A 118 -17.62 -5.64 28.66
CA ILE A 118 -17.71 -4.68 27.55
C ILE A 118 -19.17 -4.52 27.11
N MET A 119 -19.89 -5.63 26.92
CA MET A 119 -21.29 -5.62 26.52
C MET A 119 -22.19 -4.97 27.57
N ASP A 120 -21.92 -5.17 28.87
CA ASP A 120 -22.65 -4.50 29.95
C ASP A 120 -22.47 -2.98 29.92
N VAL A 121 -21.24 -2.50 29.70
CA VAL A 121 -20.93 -1.07 29.55
C VAL A 121 -21.66 -0.46 28.35
N LEU A 122 -21.63 -1.15 27.20
CA LEU A 122 -22.29 -0.69 25.98
C LEU A 122 -23.81 -0.63 26.16
N ASN A 123 -24.41 -1.67 26.74
CA ASN A 123 -25.83 -1.70 27.08
C ASN A 123 -26.22 -0.55 28.00
N SER A 124 -25.48 -0.38 29.10
CA SER A 124 -25.77 0.65 30.11
C SER A 124 -25.63 2.06 29.54
N TYR A 125 -24.64 2.29 28.67
CA TYR A 125 -24.47 3.58 28.01
C TYR A 125 -25.58 3.86 27.00
N LEU A 126 -25.79 2.98 26.03
CA LEU A 126 -26.71 3.23 24.92
C LEU A 126 -28.17 3.36 25.39
N ARG A 127 -28.57 2.68 26.46
CA ARG A 127 -29.88 2.86 27.09
C ARG A 127 -30.07 4.21 27.77
N ALA A 128 -28.99 4.89 28.13
CA ALA A 128 -29.03 6.20 28.77
C ALA A 128 -28.98 7.36 27.76
N VAL A 129 -28.67 7.08 26.49
CA VAL A 129 -28.63 8.08 25.42
C VAL A 129 -30.05 8.44 25.00
N SER A 130 -30.36 9.73 24.95
CA SER A 130 -31.68 10.21 24.53
C SER A 130 -31.83 10.18 23.00
N ILE A 131 -33.08 10.10 22.52
CA ILE A 131 -33.36 10.14 21.08
C ILE A 131 -32.88 11.46 20.46
N ASP A 132 -33.05 12.58 21.15
CA ASP A 132 -32.59 13.90 20.67
C ASP A 132 -31.07 13.92 20.51
N GLU A 133 -30.34 13.29 21.42
CA GLU A 133 -28.89 13.16 21.34
C GLU A 133 -28.45 12.35 20.11
N LEU A 134 -29.16 11.26 19.80
CA LEU A 134 -28.88 10.41 18.64
C LEU A 134 -29.10 11.11 17.29
N GLN A 135 -29.99 12.11 17.25
CA GLN A 135 -30.30 12.85 16.03
C GLN A 135 -29.32 13.99 15.73
N ARG A 136 -28.41 14.32 16.66
CA ARG A 136 -27.42 15.38 16.46
C ARG A 136 -26.41 14.98 15.36
N PRO A 137 -25.95 15.92 14.51
CA PRO A 137 -24.96 15.62 13.47
C PRO A 137 -23.65 14.99 13.99
N ALA A 138 -23.24 15.35 15.21
CA ALA A 138 -22.01 14.84 15.84
C ALA A 138 -22.23 13.59 16.71
N ALA A 139 -23.46 13.05 16.79
CA ALA A 139 -23.83 12.02 17.76
C ALA A 139 -22.92 10.79 17.69
N LEU A 140 -22.62 10.29 16.48
CA LEU A 140 -21.82 9.08 16.30
C LEU A 140 -20.38 9.27 16.79
N ILE A 141 -19.79 10.45 16.58
CA ILE A 141 -18.43 10.79 17.03
C ILE A 141 -18.39 10.83 18.56
N ASP A 142 -19.35 11.52 19.17
CA ASP A 142 -19.47 11.64 20.62
C ASP A 142 -19.67 10.26 21.27
N ILE A 143 -20.61 9.47 20.74
CA ILE A 143 -20.95 8.13 21.21
C ILE A 143 -19.76 7.20 21.12
N ARG A 144 -19.04 7.19 19.99
CA ARG A 144 -17.82 6.39 19.83
C ARG A 144 -16.79 6.73 20.90
N ALA A 145 -16.48 8.02 21.08
CA ALA A 145 -15.48 8.46 22.05
C ALA A 145 -15.86 8.08 23.49
N GLN A 146 -17.13 8.28 23.85
CA GLN A 146 -17.63 7.95 25.19
C GLN A 146 -17.64 6.44 25.45
N MET A 147 -18.06 5.62 24.48
CA MET A 147 -18.02 4.16 24.59
C MET A 147 -16.60 3.65 24.68
N LEU A 148 -15.70 4.10 23.79
CA LEU A 148 -14.30 3.71 23.80
C LEU A 148 -13.65 4.00 25.15
N ARG A 149 -13.88 5.20 25.71
CA ARG A 149 -13.33 5.56 27.03
C ARG A 149 -13.81 4.62 28.14
N ARG A 150 -15.10 4.29 28.16
CA ARG A 150 -15.66 3.37 29.17
C ARG A 150 -15.14 1.94 28.99
N ILE A 151 -14.99 1.49 27.74
CA ILE A 151 -14.38 0.20 27.42
C ILE A 151 -12.94 0.14 27.91
N GLN A 152 -12.13 1.18 27.65
CA GLN A 152 -10.75 1.24 28.12
C GLN A 152 -10.64 1.20 29.65
N ILE A 153 -11.57 1.83 30.38
CA ILE A 153 -11.61 1.77 31.84
C ILE A 153 -11.83 0.32 32.33
N VAL A 154 -12.74 -0.43 31.70
CA VAL A 154 -13.06 -1.78 32.16
C VAL A 154 -12.09 -2.85 31.68
N VAL A 155 -11.55 -2.70 30.47
CA VAL A 155 -10.57 -3.62 29.89
C VAL A 155 -9.17 -3.35 30.42
N GLY A 156 -8.87 -2.12 30.85
CA GLY A 156 -7.54 -1.67 31.27
C GLY A 156 -6.83 -0.89 30.15
N GLU A 157 -5.99 0.06 30.56
CA GLU A 157 -5.28 0.96 29.63
C GLU A 157 -4.32 0.18 28.72
N GLY A 158 -4.15 0.68 27.48
CA GLY A 158 -3.19 0.13 26.52
C GLY A 158 -3.58 -1.19 25.84
N ARG A 159 -4.82 -1.67 26.01
CA ARG A 159 -5.31 -2.89 25.34
C ARG A 159 -6.19 -2.62 24.12
N VAL A 160 -7.04 -1.61 24.19
CA VAL A 160 -7.99 -1.22 23.13
C VAL A 160 -7.62 0.17 22.60
N ARG A 161 -7.46 0.27 21.29
CA ARG A 161 -7.07 1.51 20.60
C ARG A 161 -8.27 2.28 20.09
N ASP A 162 -9.23 1.59 19.48
CA ASP A 162 -10.42 2.22 18.90
C ASP A 162 -11.65 1.30 18.95
N LEU A 163 -12.82 1.91 18.77
CA LEU A 163 -14.12 1.26 18.60
C LEU A 163 -14.67 1.62 17.22
N LEU A 164 -14.71 0.62 16.34
CA LEU A 164 -15.20 0.78 14.99
C LEU A 164 -16.69 0.42 14.99
N ILE A 165 -17.54 1.41 14.69
CA ILE A 165 -19.00 1.21 14.62
C ILE A 165 -19.36 0.79 13.19
N MET A 166 -19.76 -0.47 13.03
CA MET A 166 -20.16 -1.05 11.76
C MET A 166 -21.62 -0.77 11.44
N GLU A 167 -22.46 -0.69 12.47
CA GLU A 167 -23.88 -0.45 12.31
C GLU A 167 -24.44 0.41 13.44
N PHE A 168 -25.26 1.39 13.07
CA PHE A 168 -25.92 2.32 13.98
C PHE A 168 -27.26 2.77 13.40
N VAL A 169 -28.32 2.01 13.66
CA VAL A 169 -29.64 2.21 13.03
C VAL A 169 -30.72 2.33 14.08
N LEU A 170 -31.51 3.39 13.98
CA LEU A 170 -32.68 3.65 14.81
C LEU A 170 -33.94 3.16 14.10
N ASN A 171 -34.61 2.17 14.68
CA ASN A 171 -35.90 1.62 14.23
C ASN A 171 -37.03 2.16 15.10
#